data_AF-A0A2X3IEX6-F1
#
_entry.id   AF-A0A2X3IEX6-F1
#
_cell.length_a   1.000
_cell.length_b   1.000
_cell.length_c   1.000
_cell.angle_alpha   90.00
_cell.angle_beta   90.00
_cell.angle_gamma   90.00
#
_symmetry.space_group_name_H-M   'P 1'
#
loop_
_entity.id
_entity.type
_entity.pdbx_description
1 polymer ?
#
loop_
_entity_poly.entity_id
_entity_poly.type
_entity_poly.pdbx_seq_one_letter_code
_entity_poly.pdbx_strand_id
1 'polypeptide(L)'
;MWITGRTHMAKAIILGMAASAIGIFSYVQLGVEAKIMWAGPNAVIGGLLFGFGIVLAGGCETGWMYRAVEGQVHYWWVGLGNVIGSTLLAWFWDDISPALATSWDKVNLLNTFGPLGGLLVTYLMLLAAYLLIVGWEKRFFRRKNQAIGATTGETA
;
A
#
# COMPACT_ATOMS: atom_id res chain seq x y z
N MET A 1 -14.13 -0.76 -3.43
CA MET A 1 -13.94 -2.22 -3.26
C MET A 1 -15.03 -2.81 -2.37
N TRP A 2 -15.17 -2.35 -1.12
CA TRP A 2 -16.15 -2.92 -0.17
C TRP A 2 -17.60 -2.49 -0.42
N ILE A 3 -17.81 -1.26 -0.89
CA ILE A 3 -19.14 -0.73 -1.26
C ILE A 3 -19.60 -1.19 -2.66
N THR A 4 -18.66 -1.32 -3.61
CA THR A 4 -18.96 -1.59 -5.03
C THR A 4 -18.74 -3.05 -5.45
N GLY A 5 -18.30 -3.94 -4.56
CA GLY A 5 -18.12 -5.38 -4.83
C GLY A 5 -17.03 -5.75 -5.85
N ARG A 6 -16.37 -4.77 -6.49
CA ARG A 6 -15.30 -5.00 -7.47
C ARG A 6 -13.99 -5.35 -6.75
N THR A 7 -13.77 -6.65 -6.51
CA THR A 7 -12.52 -7.21 -5.93
C THR A 7 -11.38 -7.30 -6.95
N HIS A 8 -11.67 -7.19 -8.25
CA HIS A 8 -10.67 -7.22 -9.33
C HIS A 8 -9.52 -6.22 -9.13
N MET A 9 -9.81 -5.00 -8.68
CA MET A 9 -8.78 -3.97 -8.48
C MET A 9 -7.78 -4.37 -7.39
N ALA A 10 -8.24 -4.98 -6.29
CA ALA A 10 -7.33 -5.44 -5.24
C ALA A 10 -6.52 -6.66 -5.67
N LYS A 11 -7.12 -7.59 -6.42
CA LYS A 11 -6.39 -8.74 -7.00
C LYS A 11 -5.29 -8.26 -7.94
N ALA A 12 -5.55 -7.24 -8.77
CA ALA A 12 -4.57 -6.63 -9.65
C ALA A 12 -3.42 -5.95 -8.88
N ILE A 13 -3.72 -5.20 -7.82
CA ILE A 13 -2.70 -4.54 -6.98
C ILE A 13 -1.79 -5.59 -6.32
N ILE A 14 -2.34 -6.68 -5.78
CA ILE A 14 -1.55 -7.75 -5.14
C ILE A 14 -0.65 -8.44 -6.16
N LEU A 15 -1.17 -8.78 -7.34
CA LEU A 15 -0.36 -9.37 -8.41
C LEU A 15 0.75 -8.41 -8.88
N GLY A 16 0.45 -7.12 -8.99
CA GLY A 16 1.43 -6.09 -9.31
C GLY A 16 2.55 -6.01 -8.27
N MET A 17 2.20 -5.98 -6.97
CA MET A 17 3.19 -5.99 -5.89
C MET A 17 4.05 -7.27 -5.91
N ALA A 18 3.44 -8.42 -6.19
CA ALA A 18 4.16 -9.69 -6.30
C ALA A 18 5.15 -9.68 -7.48
N ALA A 19 4.77 -9.14 -8.64
CA ALA A 19 5.66 -9.01 -9.79
C ALA A 19 6.83 -8.05 -9.52
N SER A 20 6.56 -6.89 -8.90
CA SER A 20 7.59 -5.93 -8.52
C SER A 20 8.60 -6.50 -7.52
N ALA A 21 8.14 -7.35 -6.59
CA ALA A 21 9.02 -8.03 -5.64
C ALA A 21 10.02 -8.98 -6.33
N ILE A 22 9.61 -9.69 -7.40
CA ILE A 22 10.51 -10.53 -8.22
C ILE A 22 11.59 -9.67 -8.87
N GLY A 23 11.19 -8.53 -9.46
CA GLY A 23 12.11 -7.61 -10.12
C GLY A 23 13.13 -7.02 -9.15
N ILE A 24 12.72 -6.63 -7.96
CA ILE A 24 13.65 -6.11 -6.94
C ILE A 24 14.60 -7.21 -6.46
N PHE A 25 14.11 -8.44 -6.26
CA PHE A 25 14.93 -9.56 -5.84
C PHE A 25 16.01 -9.92 -6.87
N SER A 26 15.69 -9.89 -8.16
CA SER A 26 16.69 -10.16 -9.20
C SER A 26 17.81 -9.10 -9.21
N TYR A 27 17.49 -7.82 -8.96
CA TYR A 27 18.49 -6.76 -8.83
C TYR A 27 19.34 -6.87 -7.56
N VAL A 28 18.76 -7.28 -6.43
CA VAL A 28 19.51 -7.50 -5.18
C VAL A 28 20.51 -8.66 -5.35
N GLN A 29 20.14 -9.72 -6.09
CA GLN A 29 21.05 -10.84 -6.38
C GLN A 29 22.19 -10.48 -7.35
N LEU A 30 22.02 -9.43 -8.15
CA LEU A 30 23.05 -8.88 -9.04
C LEU A 30 24.03 -7.93 -8.31
N GLY A 31 23.93 -7.82 -6.98
CA GLY A 31 24.87 -7.04 -6.15
C GLY A 31 24.49 -5.57 -5.96
N VAL A 32 23.28 -5.15 -6.34
CA VAL A 32 22.78 -3.81 -6.03
C VAL A 32 22.38 -3.77 -4.56
N GLU A 33 23.00 -2.87 -3.79
CA GLU A 33 22.65 -2.70 -2.38
C GLU A 33 21.17 -2.36 -2.21
N ALA A 34 20.47 -3.19 -1.42
CA ALA A 34 19.09 -2.93 -1.06
C ALA A 34 19.03 -1.68 -0.19
N LYS A 35 18.48 -0.58 -0.73
CA LYS A 35 18.24 0.64 0.04
C LYS A 35 17.05 0.42 0.98
N ILE A 36 17.33 -0.17 2.15
CA ILE A 36 16.32 -0.50 3.15
C ILE A 36 16.01 0.76 3.96
N MET A 37 14.75 1.21 3.84
CA MET A 37 14.23 2.32 4.62
C MET A 37 13.79 1.85 6.01
N TRP A 38 13.96 2.73 7.00
CA TRP A 38 13.65 2.48 8.40
C TRP A 38 12.19 2.09 8.59
N ALA A 39 11.93 0.86 9.04
CA ALA A 39 10.62 0.43 9.48
C ALA A 39 10.43 0.81 10.96
N GLY A 40 10.16 2.08 11.22
CA GLY A 40 9.94 2.63 12.56
C GLY A 40 8.51 3.17 12.78
N PRO A 41 8.24 3.89 13.87
CA PRO A 41 6.95 4.57 14.09
C PRO A 41 6.73 5.66 13.04
N ASN A 42 7.82 6.18 12.46
CA ASN A 42 7.82 7.08 11.31
C ASN A 42 7.02 6.55 10.12
N ALA A 43 7.10 5.25 9.83
CA ALA A 43 6.35 4.62 8.74
C ALA A 43 4.85 4.53 9.06
N VAL A 44 4.49 4.35 10.34
CA VAL A 44 3.10 4.32 10.78
C VAL A 44 2.49 5.72 10.73
N ILE A 45 3.17 6.72 11.31
CA ILE A 45 2.71 8.11 11.34
C ILE A 45 2.66 8.65 9.90
N GLY A 46 3.73 8.45 9.13
CA GLY A 46 3.81 8.86 7.74
C GLY A 46 2.77 8.17 6.87
N GLY A 47 2.57 6.85 7.03
CA GLY A 47 1.56 6.09 6.30
C GLY A 47 0.13 6.55 6.63
N LEU A 48 -0.15 6.92 7.88
CA LEU A 48 -1.46 7.43 8.30
C LEU A 48 -1.72 8.83 7.72
N LEU A 49 -0.75 9.74 7.83
CA LEU A 49 -0.84 11.08 7.26
C LEU A 49 -0.96 11.03 5.72
N PHE A 50 -0.19 10.17 5.07
CA PHE A 50 -0.27 9.93 3.64
C PHE A 50 -1.65 9.38 3.25
N GLY A 51 -2.14 8.38 3.98
CA GLY A 51 -3.47 7.79 3.77
C GLY A 51 -4.60 8.81 3.93
N PHE A 52 -4.50 9.72 4.91
CA PHE A 52 -5.45 10.81 5.06
C PHE A 52 -5.35 11.83 3.92
N GLY A 53 -4.13 12.19 3.53
CA GLY A 53 -3.84 13.13 2.44
C GLY A 53 -4.40 12.68 1.09
N ILE A 54 -4.25 11.40 0.72
CA ILE A 54 -4.78 10.88 -0.56
C ILE A 54 -6.31 10.91 -0.63
N VAL A 55 -7.01 10.79 0.51
CA VAL A 55 -8.48 10.87 0.58
C VAL A 55 -8.93 12.31 0.38
N LEU A 56 -8.27 13.28 1.03
CA LEU A 56 -8.56 14.71 0.86
C LEU A 56 -8.23 15.22 -0.54
N ALA A 57 -7.10 14.80 -1.10
CA ALA A 57 -6.65 15.17 -2.43
C ALA A 57 -7.44 14.49 -3.56
N GLY A 58 -8.20 13.43 -3.26
CA GLY A 58 -8.98 12.68 -4.25
C GLY A 58 -8.13 11.91 -5.27
N GLY A 59 -6.90 11.54 -4.90
CA GLY A 59 -5.96 10.81 -5.75
C GLY A 59 -4.69 10.40 -5.00
N CYS A 60 -4.12 9.23 -5.36
CA CYS A 60 -2.78 8.85 -4.92
C CYS A 60 -1.70 9.55 -5.76
N GLU A 61 -0.43 9.39 -5.38
CA GLU A 61 0.74 9.96 -6.07
C GLU A 61 0.75 9.74 -7.59
N THR A 62 0.45 8.53 -8.06
CA THR A 62 0.35 8.21 -9.49
C THR A 62 -0.99 8.65 -10.07
N GLY A 63 -2.03 8.68 -9.25
CA GLY A 63 -3.40 9.03 -9.62
C GLY A 63 -3.57 10.51 -9.98
N TRP A 64 -2.95 11.43 -9.24
CA TRP A 64 -2.97 12.85 -9.64
C TRP A 64 -2.14 13.08 -10.89
N MET A 65 -1.01 12.37 -11.06
CA MET A 65 -0.11 12.53 -12.21
C MET A 65 -0.82 12.17 -13.53
N TYR A 66 -1.45 11.00 -13.61
CA TYR A 66 -2.21 10.59 -14.79
C TYR A 66 -3.40 11.52 -15.07
N ARG A 67 -4.18 11.90 -14.03
CA ARG A 67 -5.38 12.76 -14.19
C ARG A 67 -5.05 14.22 -14.53
N ALA A 68 -3.90 14.71 -14.09
CA ALA A 68 -3.37 16.00 -14.50
C ALA A 68 -3.05 16.01 -16.01
N VAL A 69 -2.52 14.90 -16.54
CA VAL A 69 -2.22 14.71 -17.97
C VAL A 69 -3.48 14.47 -18.81
N GLU A 70 -4.55 13.90 -18.23
CA GLU A 70 -5.88 13.84 -18.87
C GLU A 70 -6.56 15.22 -19.02
N GLY A 71 -5.96 16.29 -18.49
CA GLY A 71 -6.45 17.67 -18.63
C GLY A 71 -7.33 18.16 -17.47
N GLN A 72 -7.43 17.42 -16.36
CA GLN A 72 -8.14 17.91 -15.17
C GLN A 72 -7.26 18.91 -14.39
N VAL A 73 -7.55 20.20 -14.56
CA VAL A 73 -6.81 21.31 -13.93
C VAL A 73 -6.79 21.23 -12.40
N HIS A 74 -7.81 20.63 -11.78
CA HIS A 74 -7.82 20.42 -10.32
C HIS A 74 -6.61 19.60 -9.84
N TYR A 75 -6.16 18.60 -10.61
CA TYR A 75 -5.03 17.75 -10.22
C TYR A 75 -3.67 18.42 -10.40
N TRP A 76 -3.60 19.55 -11.10
CA TRP A 76 -2.38 20.37 -11.17
C TRP A 76 -2.08 21.01 -9.82
N TRP A 77 -3.11 21.51 -9.13
CA TRP A 77 -2.97 22.05 -7.77
C TRP A 77 -2.62 20.97 -6.75
N VAL A 78 -3.19 19.78 -6.88
CA VAL A 78 -2.82 18.62 -6.07
C VAL A 78 -1.34 18.26 -6.29
N GLY A 79 -0.90 18.24 -7.54
CA GLY A 79 0.50 17.99 -7.90
C GLY A 79 1.46 19.03 -7.32
N LEU A 80 1.12 20.31 -7.45
CA LEU A 80 1.92 21.41 -6.89
C LEU A 80 2.01 21.29 -5.35
N GLY A 81 0.88 21.01 -4.69
CA GLY A 81 0.83 20.78 -3.25
C GLY A 81 1.68 19.59 -2.82
N ASN A 82 1.68 18.50 -3.60
CA ASN A 82 2.52 17.34 -3.35
C ASN A 82 4.02 17.69 -3.45
N VAL A 83 4.44 18.39 -4.51
CA VAL A 83 5.84 18.81 -4.70
C VAL A 83 6.30 19.76 -3.60
N ILE A 84 5.49 20.75 -3.25
CA ILE A 84 5.80 21.68 -2.15
C ILE A 84 5.86 20.93 -0.82
N GLY A 85 4.87 20.09 -0.53
CA GLY A 85 4.80 19.31 0.69
C GLY A 85 5.98 18.36 0.86
N SER A 86 6.38 17.63 -0.19
CA SER A 86 7.56 16.74 -0.16
C SER A 86 8.86 17.52 0.01
N THR A 87 8.96 18.71 -0.59
CA THR A 87 10.16 19.56 -0.47
C THR A 87 10.28 20.17 0.93
N LEU A 88 9.18 20.66 1.49
CA LEU A 88 9.13 21.16 2.87
C LEU A 88 9.44 20.05 3.88
N LEU A 89 8.87 18.86 3.68
CA LEU A 89 9.16 17.72 4.53
C LEU A 89 10.64 17.34 4.45
N ALA A 90 11.25 17.35 3.26
CA ALA A 90 12.69 17.11 3.09
C ALA A 90 13.55 18.18 3.78
N TRP A 91 13.11 19.44 3.78
CA TRP A 91 13.82 20.53 4.45
C TRP A 91 13.72 20.45 5.98
N PHE A 92 12.54 20.16 6.52
CA PHE A 92 12.33 19.95 7.96
C PHE A 92 12.75 18.56 8.45
N TRP A 93 13.21 17.68 7.55
CA TRP A 93 13.55 16.31 7.90
C TRP A 93 14.72 16.25 8.89
N ASP A 94 15.69 17.16 8.78
CA ASP A 94 16.87 17.19 9.65
C ASP A 94 16.50 17.48 11.12
N ASP A 95 15.42 18.24 11.37
CA ASP A 95 14.93 18.58 12.71
C ASP A 95 13.95 17.54 13.28
N ILE A 96 13.22 16.82 12.41
CA ILE A 96 12.21 15.82 12.80
C ILE A 96 12.82 14.40 12.93
N SER A 97 13.86 14.12 12.15
CA SER A 97 14.62 12.86 12.14
C SER A 97 15.09 12.39 13.54
N PRO A 98 15.63 13.26 14.43
CA PRO A 98 16.13 12.84 15.73
C PRO A 98 15.01 12.45 16.73
N ALA A 99 13.79 12.94 16.53
CA ALA A 99 12.65 12.65 17.40
C ALA A 99 11.79 11.47 16.89
N LEU A 100 11.84 11.18 15.59
CA LEU A 100 10.97 10.19 14.93
C LEU A 100 11.70 8.95 14.38
N ALA A 101 13.02 9.00 14.19
CA ALA A 101 13.77 7.95 13.48
C ALA A 101 15.02 7.39 14.19
N THR A 102 15.68 8.12 15.09
CA THR A 102 17.00 7.71 15.64
C THR A 102 16.96 6.79 16.88
N SER A 103 15.79 6.50 17.46
CA SER A 103 15.69 5.65 18.67
C SER A 103 15.32 4.19 18.40
N TRP A 104 14.96 3.80 17.16
CA TRP A 104 14.59 2.42 16.83
C TRP A 104 15.54 1.79 15.82
N ASP A 105 15.93 0.55 16.13
CA ASP A 105 16.84 -0.26 15.34
C ASP A 105 16.35 -0.46 13.90
N LYS A 106 17.28 -0.40 12.94
CA LYS A 106 17.05 -0.85 11.57
C LYS A 106 16.76 -2.35 11.59
N VAL A 107 15.49 -2.74 11.63
CA VAL A 107 15.10 -4.14 11.47
C VAL A 107 15.32 -4.55 10.01
N ASN A 108 16.52 -5.03 9.72
CA ASN A 108 16.92 -5.58 8.43
C ASN A 108 16.53 -7.05 8.34
N LEU A 109 15.37 -7.37 7.77
CA LEU A 109 15.02 -8.76 7.44
C LEU A 109 16.06 -9.43 6.52
N LEU A 110 16.84 -8.66 5.74
CA LEU A 110 17.96 -9.19 4.95
C LEU A 110 19.17 -9.61 5.80
N ASN A 111 19.46 -8.95 6.92
CA ASN A 111 20.55 -9.32 7.83
C ASN A 111 20.12 -10.37 8.88
N THR A 112 18.84 -10.43 9.26
CA THR A 112 18.35 -11.37 10.27
C THR A 112 17.92 -12.73 9.68
N PHE A 113 17.48 -12.78 8.41
CA PHE A 113 16.96 -14.01 7.78
C PHE A 113 17.64 -14.41 6.46
N GLY A 114 18.61 -13.63 5.98
CA GLY A 114 19.30 -13.87 4.71
C GLY A 114 18.45 -13.54 3.46
N PRO A 115 19.07 -13.44 2.27
CA PRO A 115 18.40 -13.01 1.03
C PRO A 115 17.19 -13.86 0.66
N LEU A 116 17.27 -15.18 0.89
CA LEU A 116 16.19 -16.14 0.63
C LEU A 116 15.08 -16.08 1.69
N GLY A 117 15.39 -15.82 2.96
CA GLY A 117 14.40 -15.75 4.05
C GLY A 117 13.52 -14.51 3.99
N GLY A 118 14.09 -13.34 3.64
CA GLY A 118 13.33 -12.11 3.43
C GLY A 118 12.34 -12.21 2.26
N LEU A 119 12.74 -12.91 1.19
CA LEU A 119 11.87 -13.17 0.05
C LEU A 119 10.70 -14.10 0.44
N LEU A 120 11.00 -15.18 1.17
CA LEU A 120 10.00 -16.16 1.61
C LEU A 120 8.95 -15.55 2.54
N VAL A 121 9.37 -14.70 3.49
CA VAL A 121 8.47 -13.98 4.40
C VAL A 121 7.57 -13.00 3.62
N THR A 122 8.13 -12.26 2.66
CA THR A 122 7.37 -11.33 1.82
C THR A 122 6.30 -12.06 1.01
N TYR A 123 6.65 -13.20 0.40
CA TYR A 123 5.70 -14.04 -0.33
C TYR A 123 4.64 -14.67 0.56
N LEU A 124 5.01 -15.17 1.74
CA LEU A 124 4.06 -15.74 2.70
C LEU A 124 3.05 -14.68 3.18
N MET A 125 3.53 -13.46 3.44
CA MET A 125 2.69 -12.35 3.88
C MET A 125 1.74 -11.89 2.76
N LEU A 126 2.23 -11.79 1.53
CA LEU A 126 1.40 -11.51 0.35
C LEU A 126 0.35 -12.60 0.10
N LEU A 127 0.74 -13.88 0.26
CA LEU A 127 -0.15 -15.02 0.11
C LEU A 127 -1.22 -15.06 1.21
N ALA A 128 -0.85 -14.77 2.45
CA ALA A 128 -1.78 -14.63 3.56
C ALA A 128 -2.77 -13.48 3.32
N ALA A 129 -2.31 -12.33 2.86
CA ALA A 129 -3.16 -11.20 2.50
C ALA A 129 -4.14 -11.55 1.35
N TYR A 130 -3.66 -12.26 0.34
CA TYR A 130 -4.49 -12.75 -0.76
C TYR A 130 -5.57 -13.73 -0.28
N LEU A 131 -5.20 -14.71 0.54
CA LEU A 131 -6.13 -15.69 1.12
C LEU A 131 -7.16 -15.02 2.04
N LEU A 132 -6.75 -14.03 2.84
CA LEU A 132 -7.66 -13.24 3.68
C LEU A 132 -8.69 -12.50 2.83
N ILE A 133 -8.26 -11.87 1.72
CA ILE A 133 -9.17 -11.16 0.81
C ILE A 133 -10.15 -12.12 0.15
N VAL A 134 -9.69 -13.29 -0.32
CA VAL A 134 -10.56 -14.31 -0.91
C VAL A 134 -11.51 -14.92 0.14
N GLY A 135 -11.05 -15.14 1.36
CA GLY A 135 -11.85 -15.62 2.47
C GLY A 135 -12.92 -14.62 2.90
N TRP A 136 -12.58 -13.34 2.94
CA TRP A 136 -13.52 -12.26 3.20
C TRP A 136 -14.54 -12.08 2.06
N GLU A 137 -14.11 -12.17 0.80
CA GLU A 137 -14.99 -12.18 -0.37
C GLU A 137 -16.03 -13.30 -0.24
N LYS A 138 -15.59 -14.53 0.04
CA LYS A 138 -16.50 -15.69 0.25
C LYS A 138 -17.45 -15.49 1.44
N ARG A 139 -16.97 -14.96 2.57
CA ARG A 139 -17.80 -14.77 3.77
C ARG A 139 -18.83 -13.65 3.61
N PHE A 140 -18.45 -12.54 2.97
CA PHE A 140 -19.34 -11.39 2.78
C PHE A 140 -20.40 -11.65 1.69
N PHE A 141 -20.03 -12.25 0.56
CA PHE A 141 -21.00 -12.61 -0.48
C PHE A 141 -21.91 -13.78 -0.09
N ARG A 142 -21.44 -14.74 0.72
CA ARG A 142 -22.30 -15.79 1.29
C ARG A 142 -23.37 -15.22 2.22
N ARG A 143 -23.05 -14.19 3.02
CA ARG A 143 -24.03 -13.47 3.85
C ARG A 143 -25.04 -12.69 3.01
N LYS A 144 -24.61 -12.07 1.90
CA LYS A 144 -25.50 -11.32 1.01
C LYS A 144 -26.51 -12.24 0.28
N ASN A 145 -26.09 -13.42 -0.16
CA ASN A 145 -27.00 -14.41 -0.76
C ASN A 145 -27.97 -15.04 0.25
N GLN A 146 -27.56 -15.23 1.50
CA GLN A 146 -28.46 -15.71 2.57
C GLN A 146 -29.53 -14.67 2.95
N ALA A 147 -29.18 -13.38 2.96
CA ALA A 147 -30.14 -12.31 3.25
C ALA A 147 -31.21 -12.13 2.16
N ILE A 148 -30.86 -12.38 0.89
CA ILE A 148 -31.81 -12.33 -0.26
C ILE A 148 -32.70 -13.58 -0.30
N GLY A 149 -32.16 -14.76 0.04
CA GLY A 149 -32.94 -16.01 0.10
C GLY A 149 -33.96 -16.05 1.25
N ALA A 150 -33.67 -15.37 2.37
CA ALA A 150 -34.60 -15.28 3.48
C ALA A 150 -35.83 -14.39 3.16
N THR A 151 -35.65 -13.33 2.37
CA THR A 151 -36.74 -12.40 1.99
C THR A 151 -37.65 -12.96 0.89
N THR A 152 -37.20 -13.95 0.11
CA THR A 152 -38.00 -14.60 -0.94
C THR A 152 -38.73 -15.85 -0.47
N GLY A 153 -38.37 -16.40 0.70
CA GLY A 153 -39.05 -17.56 1.31
C GLY A 153 -40.27 -17.21 2.16
N GLU A 154 -40.51 -15.92 2.43
CA GLU A 154 -41.64 -15.45 3.26
C GLU A 154 -42.86 -15.00 2.43
N THR A 155 -42.75 -15.03 1.09
CA THR A 155 -43.81 -14.64 0.15
C THR A 155 -44.35 -15.80 -0.70
N ALA A 156 -44.13 -17.05 -0.27
CA ALA A 156 -44.66 -18.26 -0.93
C ALA A 156 -45.63 -19.00 -0.01
#